data_AF-A0A8D0HKV2-F1
#
_entry.id   AF-A0A8D0HKV2-F1
#
_cell.length_a   1.000
_cell.length_b   1.000
_cell.length_c   1.000
_cell.angle_alpha   90.00
_cell.angle_beta   90.00
_cell.angle_gamma   90.00
#
_symmetry.space_group_name_H-M   'P 1'
#
loop_
_entity.id
_entity.type
_entity.pdbx_description
1 polymer ?
#
loop_
_entity_poly.entity_id
_entity_poly.type
_entity_poly.pdbx_seq_one_letter_code
_entity_poly.pdbx_strand_id
1 'polypeptide(L)'
;MSTWMELYPSLSTDNRFANMLGQPGSTPLDLFKFYVEDLKARFHDEKKIIKDILKDRSFGVEVNTTFEDFAHVISFDKRAATLDAGNIKLTFNSLLEKAEARDREREKEETRKLRRKEAAFKSMLRQAAPPLEPCTTWDEVRERFVSDVAFEQITLESERIRLFREFVQVLESECQHFHAKAKKHAKKPKKRHRKRSASGSESGSDHGHRPPKHKKRNHSESGGSGVSSSPDSEHSARRPKRQKKKSKKKRHKSSGWDTSESEELSEGELERRRRTLLQQLGDQQ
;
A
#
# COMPACT_ATOMS: atom_id res chain seq x y z
N MET A 1 5.62 24.38 -5.02
CA MET A 1 6.59 25.36 -5.54
C MET A 1 6.30 25.54 -7.00
N SER A 2 6.25 26.79 -7.49
CA SER A 2 6.06 27.06 -8.91
C SER A 2 7.26 26.54 -9.72
N THR A 3 6.98 26.00 -10.90
CA THR A 3 8.02 25.44 -11.78
C THR A 3 8.61 26.51 -12.68
N TRP A 4 9.80 26.25 -13.25
CA TRP A 4 10.38 27.14 -14.28
C TRP A 4 9.42 27.33 -15.45
N MET A 5 8.73 26.26 -15.88
CA MET A 5 7.77 26.33 -17.00
C MET A 5 6.59 27.25 -16.71
N GLU A 6 6.12 27.29 -15.46
CA GLU A 6 5.03 28.18 -15.06
C GLU A 6 5.45 29.66 -15.01
N LEU A 7 6.70 29.92 -14.60
CA LEU A 7 7.22 31.28 -14.43
C LEU A 7 7.88 31.83 -15.70
N TYR A 8 8.33 30.96 -16.59
CA TYR A 8 9.02 31.36 -17.81
C TYR A 8 8.22 32.34 -18.67
N PRO A 9 6.90 32.14 -18.94
CA PRO A 9 6.13 33.09 -19.75
C PRO A 9 6.09 34.51 -19.17
N SER A 10 6.06 34.66 -17.84
CA SER A 10 6.07 35.97 -17.20
C SER A 10 7.49 36.54 -17.11
N LEU A 11 8.50 35.71 -16.87
CA LEU A 11 9.89 36.14 -16.79
C LEU A 11 10.47 36.52 -18.16
N SER A 12 10.12 35.79 -19.23
CA SER A 12 10.68 36.00 -20.57
C SER A 12 10.24 37.30 -21.22
N THR A 13 9.17 37.93 -20.74
CA THR A 13 8.70 39.25 -21.22
C THR A 13 9.43 40.41 -20.57
N ASP A 14 10.18 40.18 -19.49
CA ASP A 14 10.95 41.20 -18.79
C ASP A 14 12.27 41.50 -19.52
N ASN A 15 12.57 42.78 -19.72
CA ASN A 15 13.82 43.22 -20.34
C ASN A 15 15.07 42.71 -19.59
N ARG A 16 14.99 42.54 -18.27
CA ARG A 16 16.08 41.96 -17.46
C ARG A 16 16.39 40.54 -17.87
N PHE A 17 15.39 39.76 -18.24
CA PHE A 17 15.59 38.40 -18.74
C PHE A 17 16.35 38.42 -20.07
N ALA A 18 15.93 39.27 -21.01
CA ALA A 18 16.63 39.43 -22.29
C ALA A 18 18.09 39.85 -22.11
N ASN A 19 18.37 40.78 -21.17
CA ASN A 19 19.73 41.24 -20.86
C ASN A 19 20.63 40.15 -20.26
N MET A 20 20.05 39.10 -19.66
CA MET A 20 20.80 37.95 -19.15
C MET A 20 21.14 36.93 -20.25
N LEU A 21 20.50 36.99 -21.42
CA LEU A 21 20.76 36.06 -22.52
C LEU A 21 22.09 36.39 -23.21
N GLY A 22 22.86 35.34 -23.54
CA GLY A 22 24.14 35.48 -24.24
C GLY A 22 25.33 35.94 -23.38
N GLN A 23 25.12 36.22 -22.10
CA GLN A 23 26.21 36.49 -21.16
C GLN A 23 27.00 35.21 -20.87
N PRO A 24 28.33 35.25 -20.78
CA PRO A 24 29.13 34.10 -20.37
C PRO A 24 28.88 33.77 -18.89
N GLY A 25 28.63 32.49 -18.56
CA GLY A 25 28.42 32.03 -17.19
C GLY A 25 27.08 31.30 -16.99
N SER A 26 26.46 31.51 -15.82
CA SER A 26 25.19 30.87 -15.44
C SER A 26 24.02 31.36 -16.30
N THR A 27 23.21 30.44 -16.79
CA THR A 27 22.02 30.77 -17.55
C THR A 27 20.90 31.28 -16.63
N PRO A 28 19.87 31.99 -17.15
CA PRO A 28 18.70 32.35 -16.34
C PRO A 28 18.03 31.16 -15.63
N LEU A 29 18.07 29.97 -16.25
CA LEU A 29 17.57 28.74 -15.64
C LEU A 29 18.44 28.29 -14.46
N ASP A 30 19.77 28.40 -14.58
CA ASP A 30 20.69 28.06 -13.48
C ASP A 30 20.49 29.00 -12.30
N LEU A 31 20.35 30.31 -12.55
CA LEU A 31 20.04 31.30 -11.50
C LEU A 31 18.72 30.99 -10.80
N PHE A 32 17.68 30.59 -11.55
CA PHE A 32 16.43 30.14 -10.96
C PHE A 32 16.62 28.89 -10.09
N LYS A 33 17.38 27.89 -10.58
CA LYS A 33 17.66 26.67 -9.81
C LYS A 33 18.40 26.98 -8.51
N PHE A 34 19.44 27.83 -8.56
CA PHE A 34 20.18 28.26 -7.38
C PHE A 34 19.28 29.02 -6.40
N TYR A 35 18.45 29.94 -6.89
CA TYR A 35 17.51 30.67 -6.03
C TYR A 35 16.48 29.74 -5.37
N VAL A 36 15.94 28.77 -6.10
CA VAL A 36 15.02 27.76 -5.56
C VAL A 36 15.73 26.87 -4.54
N GLU A 37 16.99 26.52 -4.77
CA GLU A 37 17.82 25.77 -3.82
C GLU A 37 18.05 26.56 -2.53
N ASP A 38 18.42 27.84 -2.62
CA ASP A 38 18.58 28.72 -1.47
C ASP A 38 17.27 28.92 -0.70
N LEU A 39 16.14 29.06 -1.41
CA LEU A 39 14.81 29.10 -0.79
C LEU A 39 14.50 27.80 -0.05
N LYS A 40 14.82 26.64 -0.64
CA LYS A 40 14.67 25.34 0.02
C LYS A 40 15.55 25.25 1.24
N ALA A 41 16.83 25.62 1.16
CA ALA A 41 17.75 25.56 2.28
C ALA A 41 17.24 26.40 3.47
N ARG A 42 16.84 27.66 3.20
CA ARG A 42 16.23 28.54 4.21
C ARG A 42 14.98 27.93 4.83
N PHE A 43 14.09 27.36 4.02
CA PHE A 43 12.90 26.67 4.55
C PHE A 43 13.27 25.52 5.50
N HIS A 44 14.32 24.74 5.21
CA HIS A 44 14.72 23.65 6.09
C HIS A 44 15.28 24.15 7.43
N ASP A 45 16.09 25.21 7.40
CA ASP A 45 16.64 25.84 8.60
C ASP A 45 15.53 26.48 9.46
N GLU A 46 14.64 27.25 8.84
CA GLU A 46 13.48 27.84 9.52
C GLU A 46 12.53 26.77 10.07
N LYS A 47 12.27 25.70 9.30
CA LYS A 47 11.47 24.55 9.77
C LYS A 47 12.11 23.87 10.98
N LYS A 48 13.45 23.84 11.07
CA LYS A 48 14.15 23.31 12.24
C LYS A 48 13.95 24.22 13.45
N ILE A 49 14.11 25.53 13.27
CA ILE A 49 13.86 26.53 14.33
C ILE A 49 12.43 26.41 14.84
N ILE A 50 11.43 26.37 13.94
CA ILE A 50 10.02 26.19 14.30
C ILE A 50 9.84 24.93 15.17
N LYS A 51 10.36 23.78 14.73
CA LYS A 51 10.25 22.53 15.50
C LYS A 51 10.91 22.63 16.88
N ASP A 52 12.02 23.34 17.00
CA ASP A 52 12.70 23.49 18.28
C ASP A 52 11.93 24.43 19.22
N ILE A 53 11.31 25.52 18.71
CA ILE A 53 10.37 26.34 19.48
C ILE A 53 9.23 25.50 20.04
N LEU A 54 8.61 24.66 19.22
CA LEU A 54 7.49 23.81 19.65
C LEU A 54 7.91 22.82 20.74
N LYS A 55 9.13 22.25 20.65
CA LYS A 55 9.66 21.37 21.71
C LYS A 55 9.90 22.14 23.00
N ASP A 56 10.52 23.31 22.93
CA ASP A 56 10.83 24.13 24.11
C ASP A 56 9.54 24.55 24.85
N ARG A 57 8.45 24.78 24.09
CA ARG A 57 7.11 25.08 24.62
C ARG A 57 6.27 23.84 24.92
N SER A 58 6.79 22.63 24.70
CA SER A 58 6.06 21.36 24.83
C SER A 58 4.73 21.33 24.06
N PHE A 59 4.67 22.00 22.91
CA PHE A 59 3.49 22.10 22.07
C PHE A 59 3.47 20.99 21.01
N GLY A 60 2.43 20.16 21.04
CA GLY A 60 2.20 19.10 20.05
C GLY A 60 1.15 19.52 19.02
N VAL A 61 1.40 19.25 17.74
CA VAL A 61 0.40 19.42 16.68
C VAL A 61 -0.44 18.14 16.55
N GLU A 62 -1.74 18.32 16.72
CA GLU A 62 -2.80 17.32 16.61
C GLU A 62 -3.80 17.70 15.52
N VAL A 63 -4.74 16.81 15.19
CA VAL A 63 -5.70 17.00 14.08
C VAL A 63 -6.65 18.18 14.32
N ASN A 64 -6.93 18.49 15.58
CA ASN A 64 -7.77 19.60 16.01
C ASN A 64 -6.98 20.91 16.27
N THR A 65 -5.65 20.90 16.10
CA THR A 65 -4.84 22.10 16.32
C THR A 65 -5.11 23.14 15.25
N THR A 66 -5.40 24.37 15.65
CA THR A 66 -5.61 25.48 14.71
C THR A 66 -4.29 26.15 14.33
N PHE A 67 -4.28 26.84 13.18
CA PHE A 67 -3.12 27.62 12.78
C PHE A 67 -2.90 28.81 13.73
N GLU A 68 -3.96 29.39 14.29
CA GLU A 68 -3.87 30.52 15.22
C GLU A 68 -3.13 30.13 16.50
N ASP A 69 -3.48 29.00 17.10
CA ASP A 69 -2.79 28.47 18.29
C ASP A 69 -1.31 28.21 17.99
N PHE A 70 -1.03 27.60 16.85
CA PHE A 70 0.33 27.31 16.40
C PHE A 70 1.17 28.59 16.20
N ALA A 71 0.61 29.56 15.48
CA ALA A 71 1.27 30.83 15.20
C ALA A 71 1.48 31.64 16.49
N HIS A 72 0.51 31.63 17.40
CA HIS A 72 0.59 32.28 18.70
C HIS A 72 1.71 31.69 19.56
N VAL A 73 1.86 30.36 19.61
CA VAL A 73 2.97 29.72 20.34
C VAL A 73 4.32 30.11 19.77
N ILE A 74 4.44 30.21 18.45
CA ILE A 74 5.68 30.62 17.78
C ILE A 74 5.99 32.09 18.05
N SER A 75 5.01 32.98 18.00
CA SER A 75 5.22 34.44 18.09
C SER A 75 5.78 34.90 19.44
N PHE A 76 5.59 34.14 20.53
CA PHE A 76 6.22 34.44 21.83
C PHE A 76 7.70 34.08 21.92
N ASP A 77 8.26 33.41 20.90
CA ASP A 77 9.68 33.10 20.87
C ASP A 77 10.44 34.18 20.10
N LYS A 78 11.52 34.69 20.69
CA LYS A 78 12.39 35.69 20.04
C LYS A 78 12.94 35.23 18.68
N ARG A 79 13.08 33.91 18.47
CA ARG A 79 13.53 33.32 17.21
C ARG A 79 12.51 33.50 16.08
N ALA A 80 11.25 33.77 16.40
CA ALA A 80 10.21 34.00 15.40
C ALA A 80 10.42 35.27 14.56
N ALA A 81 11.20 36.24 15.07
CA ALA A 81 11.47 37.49 14.37
C ALA A 81 12.18 37.32 13.01
N THR A 82 12.90 36.20 12.81
CA THR A 82 13.61 35.91 11.56
C THR A 82 12.91 34.88 10.68
N LEU A 83 11.73 34.37 11.08
CA LEU A 83 11.01 33.35 10.35
C LEU A 83 10.10 33.97 9.29
N ASP A 84 10.07 33.38 8.10
CA ASP A 84 9.12 33.78 7.06
C ASP A 84 7.71 33.25 7.41
N ALA A 85 6.70 34.12 7.26
CA ALA A 85 5.31 33.77 7.57
C ALA A 85 4.78 32.65 6.66
N GLY A 86 5.22 32.60 5.40
CA GLY A 86 4.93 31.51 4.48
C GLY A 86 5.53 30.20 4.96
N ASN A 87 6.78 30.21 5.40
CA ASN A 87 7.47 29.03 5.95
C ASN A 87 6.85 28.52 7.26
N ILE A 88 6.35 29.41 8.12
CA ILE A 88 5.56 29.06 9.31
C ILE A 88 4.32 28.28 8.89
N LYS A 89 3.55 28.81 7.92
CA LYS A 89 2.32 28.18 7.42
C LYS A 89 2.58 26.84 6.71
N LEU A 90 3.62 26.77 5.88
CA LEU A 90 4.03 25.53 5.22
C LEU A 90 4.46 24.46 6.23
N THR A 91 5.15 24.86 7.30
CA THR A 91 5.56 23.95 8.37
C THR A 91 4.35 23.46 9.15
N PHE A 92 3.40 24.34 9.48
CA PHE A 92 2.14 23.96 10.13
C PHE A 92 1.39 22.90 9.32
N ASN A 93 1.12 23.17 8.04
CA ASN A 93 0.42 22.23 7.16
C ASN A 93 1.13 20.87 7.10
N SER A 94 2.46 20.87 6.98
CA SER A 94 3.27 19.64 6.97
C SER A 94 3.19 18.85 8.28
N LEU A 95 3.07 19.53 9.43
CA LEU A 95 2.94 18.89 10.73
C LEU A 95 1.51 18.39 10.97
N LEU A 96 0.50 19.15 10.54
CA LEU A 96 -0.90 18.78 10.64
C LEU A 96 -1.21 17.54 9.77
N GLU A 97 -0.77 17.53 8.51
CA GLU A 97 -0.90 16.38 7.62
C GLU A 97 -0.22 15.14 8.21
N LYS A 98 0.96 15.31 8.83
CA LYS A 98 1.63 14.22 9.55
C LYS A 98 0.84 13.74 10.76
N ALA A 99 0.19 14.63 11.49
CA ALA A 99 -0.66 14.30 12.63
C ALA A 99 -1.91 13.52 12.17
N GLU A 100 -2.57 13.96 11.09
CA GLU A 100 -3.70 13.27 10.47
C GLU A 100 -3.32 11.89 9.93
N ALA A 101 -2.17 11.77 9.26
CA ALA A 101 -1.68 10.51 8.75
C ALA A 101 -1.44 9.49 9.88
N ARG A 102 -0.83 9.95 10.99
CA ARG A 102 -0.62 9.15 12.19
C ARG A 102 -1.95 8.74 12.84
N ASP A 103 -2.93 9.63 12.86
CA ASP A 103 -4.22 9.33 13.46
C ASP A 103 -5.03 8.30 12.67
N ARG A 104 -5.07 8.49 11.35
CA ARG A 104 -5.67 7.52 10.41
C ARG A 104 -5.00 6.15 10.47
N GLU A 105 -3.69 6.09 10.73
CA GLU A 105 -2.98 4.83 10.96
C GLU A 105 -3.42 4.16 12.27
N ARG A 106 -3.52 4.93 13.36
CA ARG A 106 -4.00 4.41 14.66
C ARG A 106 -5.40 3.84 14.56
N GLU A 107 -6.33 4.53 13.92
CA GLU A 107 -7.70 4.06 13.74
C GLU A 107 -7.75 2.72 12.96
N LYS A 108 -6.96 2.61 11.89
CA LYS A 108 -6.83 1.36 11.13
C LYS A 108 -6.22 0.24 11.96
N GLU A 109 -5.23 0.55 12.80
CA GLU A 109 -4.62 -0.43 13.69
C GLU A 109 -5.60 -0.93 14.74
N GLU A 110 -6.38 -0.03 15.36
CA GLU A 110 -7.42 -0.37 16.33
C GLU A 110 -8.52 -1.22 15.70
N THR A 111 -8.97 -0.87 14.49
CA THR A 111 -9.93 -1.70 13.72
C THR A 111 -9.37 -3.10 13.45
N ARG A 112 -8.07 -3.21 13.12
CA ARG A 112 -7.41 -4.52 12.93
C ARG A 112 -7.23 -5.28 14.23
N LYS A 113 -6.99 -4.62 15.36
CA LYS A 113 -6.94 -5.24 16.69
C LYS A 113 -8.31 -5.80 17.05
N LEU A 114 -9.38 -5.02 16.85
CA LEU A 114 -10.75 -5.47 17.09
C LEU A 114 -11.09 -6.71 16.25
N ARG A 115 -10.86 -6.66 14.94
CA ARG A 115 -11.09 -7.82 14.04
C ARG A 115 -10.32 -9.07 14.46
N ARG A 116 -9.10 -8.92 14.99
CA ARG A 116 -8.32 -10.06 15.51
C ARG A 116 -8.95 -10.66 16.76
N LYS A 117 -9.44 -9.82 17.68
CA LYS A 117 -10.18 -10.28 18.87
C LYS A 117 -11.45 -11.02 18.47
N GLU A 118 -12.23 -10.47 17.54
CA GLU A 118 -13.44 -11.12 17.01
C GLU A 118 -13.13 -12.46 16.32
N ALA A 119 -12.07 -12.51 15.51
CA ALA A 119 -11.66 -13.73 14.83
C ALA A 119 -11.18 -14.81 15.83
N ALA A 120 -10.44 -14.42 16.87
CA ALA A 120 -10.04 -15.32 17.94
C ALA A 120 -11.26 -15.87 18.69
N PHE A 121 -12.24 -15.02 19.01
CA PHE A 121 -13.50 -15.43 19.63
C PHE A 121 -14.28 -16.43 18.75
N LYS A 122 -14.43 -16.14 17.45
CA LYS A 122 -15.07 -17.09 16.51
C LYS A 122 -14.28 -18.39 16.36
N SER A 123 -12.95 -18.34 16.44
CA SER A 123 -12.10 -19.54 16.40
C SER A 123 -12.28 -20.41 17.65
N MET A 124 -12.38 -19.78 18.82
CA MET A 124 -12.72 -20.45 20.09
C MET A 124 -14.08 -21.16 20.00
N LEU A 125 -15.11 -20.49 19.46
CA LEU A 125 -16.43 -21.12 19.25
C LEU A 125 -16.36 -22.33 18.28
N ARG A 126 -15.54 -22.26 17.22
CA ARG A 126 -15.33 -23.40 16.30
C ARG A 126 -14.65 -24.60 16.97
N GLN A 127 -13.80 -24.36 17.95
CA GLN A 127 -13.03 -25.39 18.65
C GLN A 127 -13.76 -25.95 19.88
N ALA A 128 -15.00 -25.51 20.12
CA ALA A 128 -15.82 -25.97 21.22
C ALA A 128 -15.93 -27.50 21.27
N ALA A 129 -15.71 -28.09 22.44
CA ALA A 129 -15.91 -29.51 22.71
C ALA A 129 -16.92 -29.68 23.86
N PRO A 130 -18.13 -30.24 23.64
CA PRO A 130 -18.69 -30.69 22.36
C PRO A 130 -18.92 -29.58 21.32
N PRO A 131 -18.94 -29.89 20.01
CA PRO A 131 -19.25 -28.91 18.96
C PRO A 131 -20.60 -28.22 19.19
N LEU A 132 -20.69 -26.94 18.80
CA LEU A 132 -21.91 -26.16 18.95
C LEU A 132 -22.93 -26.57 17.88
N GLU A 133 -24.16 -26.86 18.30
CA GLU A 133 -25.27 -27.13 17.40
C GLU A 133 -25.98 -25.82 17.01
N PRO A 134 -26.58 -25.73 15.80
CA PRO A 134 -27.26 -24.51 15.35
C PRO A 134 -28.42 -24.02 16.23
N CYS A 135 -29.04 -24.90 17.02
CA CYS A 135 -30.14 -24.56 17.93
C CYS A 135 -29.68 -24.16 19.34
N THR A 136 -28.37 -24.11 19.61
CA THR A 136 -27.84 -23.77 20.94
C THR A 136 -28.09 -22.31 21.32
N THR A 137 -28.47 -22.07 22.57
CA THR A 137 -28.63 -20.71 23.10
C THR A 137 -27.31 -20.21 23.70
N TRP A 138 -27.09 -18.89 23.71
CA TRP A 138 -25.86 -18.31 24.26
C TRP A 138 -25.68 -18.63 25.74
N ASP A 139 -26.75 -18.56 26.53
CA ASP A 139 -26.72 -18.75 27.98
C ASP A 139 -26.28 -20.16 28.38
N GLU A 140 -26.62 -21.19 27.59
CA GLU A 140 -26.21 -22.57 27.81
C GLU A 140 -24.71 -22.80 27.57
N VAL A 141 -24.13 -22.11 26.58
CA VAL A 141 -22.77 -22.40 26.12
C VAL A 141 -21.74 -21.42 26.67
N ARG A 142 -22.19 -20.25 27.15
CA ARG A 142 -21.35 -19.19 27.72
C ARG A 142 -20.38 -19.70 28.79
N GLU A 143 -20.88 -20.46 29.76
CA GLU A 143 -20.10 -20.94 30.91
C GLU A 143 -18.89 -21.79 30.49
N ARG A 144 -18.93 -22.40 29.30
CA ARG A 144 -17.84 -23.22 28.76
C ARG A 144 -16.63 -22.40 28.33
N PHE A 145 -16.80 -21.10 28.10
CA PHE A 145 -15.76 -20.24 27.53
C PHE A 145 -15.25 -19.17 28.50
N VAL A 146 -15.80 -19.06 29.71
CA VAL A 146 -15.49 -17.98 30.66
C VAL A 146 -14.00 -17.90 30.98
N SER A 147 -13.30 -19.03 31.03
CA SER A 147 -11.85 -19.10 31.30
C SER A 147 -10.97 -18.98 30.04
N ASP A 148 -11.55 -18.78 28.86
CA ASP A 148 -10.79 -18.66 27.61
C ASP A 148 -10.33 -17.20 27.40
N VAL A 149 -9.07 -17.03 27.02
CA VAL A 149 -8.47 -15.71 26.76
C VAL A 149 -9.24 -14.96 25.66
N ALA A 150 -9.72 -15.66 24.62
CA ALA A 150 -10.48 -15.02 23.55
C ALA A 150 -11.85 -14.49 24.02
N PHE A 151 -12.45 -15.14 25.02
CA PHE A 151 -13.69 -14.69 25.66
C PHE A 151 -13.45 -13.44 26.52
N GLU A 152 -12.38 -13.44 27.33
CA GLU A 152 -12.01 -12.29 28.17
C GLU A 152 -11.66 -11.05 27.33
N GLN A 153 -11.04 -11.23 26.16
CA GLN A 153 -10.62 -10.12 25.29
C GLN A 153 -11.78 -9.31 24.68
N ILE A 154 -12.98 -9.89 24.62
CA ILE A 154 -14.23 -9.19 24.28
C ILE A 154 -14.92 -8.83 25.60
N THR A 155 -14.82 -7.58 26.02
CA THR A 155 -15.29 -7.15 27.35
C THR A 155 -16.80 -6.93 27.42
N LEU A 156 -17.44 -6.57 26.30
CA LEU A 156 -18.86 -6.29 26.23
C LEU A 156 -19.67 -7.57 25.97
N GLU A 157 -20.60 -7.90 26.86
CA GLU A 157 -21.46 -9.10 26.72
C GLU A 157 -22.33 -9.02 25.45
N SER A 158 -22.83 -7.84 25.09
CA SER A 158 -23.58 -7.62 23.86
C SER A 158 -22.78 -7.99 22.61
N GLU A 159 -21.47 -7.74 22.61
CA GLU A 159 -20.58 -8.10 21.50
C GLU A 159 -20.33 -9.60 21.44
N ARG A 160 -20.21 -10.27 22.59
CA ARG A 160 -20.12 -11.74 22.65
C ARG A 160 -21.36 -12.39 22.04
N ILE A 161 -22.55 -11.92 22.45
CA ILE A 161 -23.84 -12.38 21.92
C ILE A 161 -23.94 -12.13 20.41
N ARG A 162 -23.53 -10.94 19.94
CA ARG A 162 -23.52 -10.60 18.50
C ARG A 162 -22.63 -11.56 17.70
N LEU A 163 -21.41 -11.79 18.16
CA LEU A 163 -20.44 -12.69 17.49
C LEU A 163 -20.91 -14.14 17.51
N PHE A 164 -21.53 -14.59 18.60
CA PHE A 164 -22.12 -15.92 18.70
C PHE A 164 -23.26 -16.11 17.70
N ARG A 165 -24.21 -15.17 17.62
CA ARG A 165 -25.32 -15.23 16.65
C ARG A 165 -24.81 -15.28 15.21
N GLU A 166 -23.81 -14.46 14.87
CA GLU A 166 -23.18 -14.49 13.55
C GLU A 166 -22.52 -15.84 13.28
N PHE A 167 -21.87 -16.43 14.29
CA PHE A 167 -21.26 -17.74 14.18
C PHE A 167 -22.29 -18.86 13.95
N VAL A 168 -23.39 -18.87 14.72
CA VAL A 168 -24.50 -19.82 14.54
C VAL A 168 -25.12 -19.68 13.15
N GLN A 169 -25.34 -18.46 12.66
CA GLN A 169 -25.85 -18.22 11.31
C GLN A 169 -24.92 -18.79 10.22
N VAL A 170 -23.61 -18.66 10.39
CA VAL A 170 -22.63 -19.28 9.48
C VAL A 170 -22.71 -20.81 9.57
N LEU A 171 -22.78 -21.39 10.76
CA LEU A 171 -22.95 -22.84 10.95
C LEU A 171 -24.23 -23.37 10.26
N GLU A 172 -25.36 -22.68 10.42
CA GLU A 172 -26.62 -23.01 9.75
C GLU A 172 -26.45 -23.04 8.23
N SER A 173 -25.80 -22.02 7.67
CA SER A 173 -25.56 -21.93 6.22
C SER A 173 -24.62 -23.03 5.70
N GLU A 174 -23.58 -23.39 6.46
CA GLU A 174 -22.65 -24.47 6.13
C GLU A 174 -23.36 -25.85 6.16
N CYS A 175 -24.28 -26.07 7.11
CA CYS A 175 -25.09 -27.29 7.21
C CYS A 175 -26.10 -27.43 6.05
N GLN A 176 -26.72 -26.34 5.59
CA GLN A 176 -27.70 -26.39 4.50
C GLN A 176 -27.11 -26.89 3.16
N HIS A 177 -25.81 -26.73 2.95
CA HIS A 177 -25.12 -27.23 1.75
C HIS A 177 -24.91 -28.75 1.73
N PHE A 178 -24.86 -29.42 2.88
CA PHE A 178 -24.71 -30.87 2.95
C PHE A 178 -26.02 -31.63 2.68
N HIS A 179 -27.17 -31.05 3.03
CA HIS A 179 -28.47 -31.71 2.86
C HIS A 179 -29.05 -31.60 1.44
N ALA A 180 -28.59 -30.64 0.62
CA ALA A 180 -29.07 -30.47 -0.76
C ALA A 180 -28.61 -31.58 -1.73
N LYS A 181 -27.59 -32.37 -1.39
CA LYS A 181 -27.07 -33.44 -2.27
C LYS A 181 -27.68 -34.83 -2.03
N ALA A 182 -28.48 -35.03 -0.98
CA ALA A 182 -29.04 -36.35 -0.63
C ALA A 182 -30.42 -36.65 -1.25
N LYS A 183 -31.08 -35.70 -1.92
CA LYS A 183 -32.36 -35.91 -2.61
C LYS A 183 -32.25 -35.74 -4.12
N LYS A 184 -31.59 -36.66 -4.81
CA LYS A 184 -31.71 -36.76 -6.28
C LYS A 184 -31.61 -38.19 -6.83
N HIS A 185 -32.50 -39.07 -6.37
CA HIS A 185 -32.85 -40.30 -7.08
C HIS A 185 -34.34 -40.33 -7.37
N ALA A 186 -34.72 -40.00 -8.61
CA ALA A 186 -35.91 -40.51 -9.31
C ALA A 186 -35.93 -39.95 -10.75
N LYS A 187 -35.08 -40.47 -11.65
CA LYS A 187 -35.29 -40.28 -13.10
C LYS A 187 -35.98 -41.53 -13.65
N LYS A 188 -37.26 -41.40 -13.97
CA LYS A 188 -38.00 -42.34 -14.85
C LYS A 188 -37.41 -42.26 -16.28
N PRO A 189 -37.24 -43.37 -17.00
CA PRO A 189 -36.89 -43.32 -18.42
C PRO A 189 -38.17 -43.19 -19.25
N LYS A 190 -38.25 -42.20 -20.16
CA LYS A 190 -39.26 -42.21 -21.24
C LYS A 190 -38.64 -41.92 -22.60
N LYS A 191 -39.14 -42.70 -23.54
CA LYS A 191 -38.65 -43.07 -24.86
C LYS A 191 -38.61 -41.91 -25.88
N ARG A 192 -37.71 -42.09 -26.86
CA ARG A 192 -37.61 -41.41 -28.17
C ARG A 192 -38.95 -41.32 -28.90
N HIS A 193 -39.22 -40.20 -29.57
CA HIS A 193 -39.83 -40.08 -30.92
C HIS A 193 -39.53 -38.65 -31.43
N ARG A 194 -38.67 -38.46 -32.44
CA ARG A 194 -38.93 -38.47 -33.90
C ARG A 194 -39.69 -37.22 -34.39
N LYS A 195 -38.90 -36.29 -34.92
CA LYS A 195 -39.09 -35.29 -36.01
C LYS A 195 -40.50 -34.71 -36.26
N ARG A 196 -40.56 -33.37 -36.39
CA ARG A 196 -41.07 -32.68 -37.58
C ARG A 196 -40.68 -31.19 -37.61
N SER A 197 -40.34 -30.76 -38.81
CA SER A 197 -40.02 -29.43 -39.34
C SER A 197 -41.27 -28.56 -39.55
N ALA A 198 -41.12 -27.23 -39.50
CA ALA A 198 -41.58 -26.27 -40.54
C ALA A 198 -41.45 -24.80 -40.07
N SER A 199 -40.93 -23.94 -40.97
CA SER A 199 -41.18 -22.48 -41.21
C SER A 199 -41.29 -21.51 -40.02
N GLY A 200 -40.74 -20.30 -40.01
CA GLY A 200 -40.17 -19.44 -41.06
C GLY A 200 -40.01 -18.02 -40.48
N SER A 201 -39.44 -17.12 -41.30
CA SER A 201 -39.37 -15.66 -41.16
C SER A 201 -38.20 -15.05 -40.36
N GLU A 202 -37.19 -14.71 -41.14
CA GLU A 202 -36.38 -13.48 -41.17
C GLU A 202 -36.67 -12.34 -40.16
N SER A 203 -35.62 -11.90 -39.45
CA SER A 203 -35.24 -10.47 -39.33
C SER A 203 -33.93 -10.29 -38.54
N GLY A 204 -32.97 -9.55 -39.13
CA GLY A 204 -32.23 -8.50 -38.42
C GLY A 204 -30.98 -8.87 -37.60
N SER A 205 -29.83 -8.63 -38.23
CA SER A 205 -28.66 -7.94 -37.64
C SER A 205 -27.59 -8.73 -36.87
N ASP A 206 -26.39 -8.17 -36.99
CA ASP A 206 -25.10 -8.81 -37.15
C ASP A 206 -24.15 -8.54 -35.96
N HIS A 207 -23.24 -9.51 -35.78
CA HIS A 207 -21.92 -9.47 -35.14
C HIS A 207 -21.73 -9.30 -33.61
N GLY A 208 -21.03 -10.29 -33.02
CA GLY A 208 -20.09 -10.03 -31.92
C GLY A 208 -19.88 -11.10 -30.83
N HIS A 209 -19.61 -12.37 -31.14
CA HIS A 209 -19.16 -13.36 -30.13
C HIS A 209 -17.72 -13.11 -29.65
N ARG A 210 -17.52 -12.93 -28.34
CA ARG A 210 -16.24 -13.16 -27.64
C ARG A 210 -16.40 -14.24 -26.55
N PRO A 211 -15.65 -15.35 -26.60
CA PRO A 211 -15.57 -16.30 -25.48
C PRO A 211 -14.44 -15.93 -24.49
N PRO A 212 -14.60 -16.14 -23.17
CA PRO A 212 -13.53 -15.98 -22.20
C PRO A 212 -12.61 -17.22 -22.16
N LYS A 213 -11.30 -16.98 -22.27
CA LYS A 213 -10.23 -18.00 -22.24
C LYS A 213 -10.03 -18.60 -20.84
N HIS A 214 -9.90 -19.92 -20.81
CA HIS A 214 -9.51 -20.74 -19.66
C HIS A 214 -8.07 -20.44 -19.17
N LYS A 215 -7.93 -20.30 -17.84
CA LYS A 215 -6.65 -20.34 -17.09
C LYS A 215 -6.09 -21.77 -17.08
N LYS A 216 -4.88 -21.98 -17.63
CA LYS A 216 -4.08 -23.19 -17.38
C LYS A 216 -3.14 -22.95 -16.19
N ARG A 217 -3.26 -23.78 -15.14
CA ARG A 217 -2.26 -23.98 -14.07
C ARG A 217 -1.37 -25.15 -14.52
N ASN A 218 -0.05 -24.94 -14.60
CA ASN A 218 0.91 -26.03 -14.78
C ASN A 218 1.36 -26.53 -13.41
N HIS A 219 1.17 -27.83 -13.19
CA HIS A 219 1.77 -28.63 -12.14
C HIS A 219 2.54 -29.75 -12.86
N SER A 220 3.83 -29.89 -12.58
CA SER A 220 4.67 -30.95 -13.12
C SER A 220 5.27 -31.74 -11.97
N GLU A 221 4.79 -32.98 -11.81
CA GLU A 221 5.47 -34.08 -11.14
C GLU A 221 5.43 -35.32 -12.05
N SER A 222 6.60 -35.90 -12.29
CA SER A 222 6.88 -37.33 -12.57
C SER A 222 8.40 -37.44 -12.71
N GLY A 223 9.16 -38.29 -12.00
CA GLY A 223 9.02 -39.74 -11.83
C GLY A 223 9.36 -40.41 -13.16
N GLY A 224 10.43 -41.18 -13.40
CA GLY A 224 11.41 -41.89 -12.58
C GLY A 224 11.52 -43.31 -13.14
N SER A 225 12.72 -43.79 -13.53
CA SER A 225 13.20 -45.21 -13.51
C SER A 225 14.32 -45.48 -14.54
N GLY A 226 15.38 -46.19 -14.12
CA GLY A 226 16.37 -46.83 -15.04
C GLY A 226 17.75 -47.18 -14.45
N VAL A 227 17.81 -48.30 -13.74
CA VAL A 227 18.95 -49.17 -13.29
C VAL A 227 20.04 -49.39 -14.37
N SER A 228 21.34 -49.70 -14.20
CA SER A 228 22.24 -50.19 -13.11
C SER A 228 23.72 -50.18 -13.54
N SER A 229 24.67 -50.07 -12.60
CA SER A 229 25.90 -50.91 -12.48
C SER A 229 26.78 -50.45 -11.29
N SER A 230 27.45 -51.40 -10.63
CA SER A 230 28.37 -51.30 -9.47
C SER A 230 29.68 -52.04 -9.82
N PRO A 231 30.74 -52.15 -8.97
CA PRO A 231 31.03 -51.53 -7.65
C PRO A 231 32.50 -50.98 -7.52
N ASP A 232 32.82 -50.44 -6.34
CA ASP A 232 34.03 -50.74 -5.52
C ASP A 232 34.87 -49.53 -5.00
N SER A 233 35.39 -49.73 -3.79
CA SER A 233 36.57 -49.11 -3.15
C SER A 233 36.39 -47.98 -2.14
N GLU A 234 37.26 -48.09 -1.14
CA GLU A 234 37.11 -47.72 0.26
C GLU A 234 37.61 -46.31 0.63
N HIS A 235 37.32 -45.95 1.89
CA HIS A 235 38.21 -45.24 2.82
C HIS A 235 37.91 -43.76 3.16
N SER A 236 37.45 -43.62 4.43
CA SER A 236 37.97 -42.70 5.45
C SER A 236 37.54 -41.23 5.56
N ALA A 237 37.57 -40.83 6.83
CA ALA A 237 37.74 -39.51 7.40
C ALA A 237 36.51 -38.58 7.54
N ARG A 238 35.91 -38.74 8.72
CA ARG A 238 35.11 -37.76 9.47
C ARG A 238 35.67 -36.33 9.37
N ARG A 239 34.82 -35.35 9.06
CA ARG A 239 35.03 -33.94 9.46
C ARG A 239 33.70 -33.27 9.84
N PRO A 240 33.62 -32.57 10.99
CA PRO A 240 32.36 -32.09 11.55
C PRO A 240 31.82 -30.81 10.89
N LYS A 241 30.48 -30.73 10.81
CA LYS A 241 29.67 -29.59 10.37
C LYS A 241 30.05 -28.30 11.12
N ARG A 242 30.67 -27.33 10.43
CA ARG A 242 30.73 -25.93 10.87
C ARG A 242 29.38 -25.26 10.65
N GLN A 243 28.82 -24.72 11.74
CA GLN A 243 27.62 -23.89 11.76
C GLN A 243 27.78 -22.66 10.86
N LYS A 244 26.87 -22.48 9.89
CA LYS A 244 26.69 -21.24 9.12
C LYS A 244 26.18 -20.13 10.05
N LYS A 245 27.08 -19.32 10.61
CA LYS A 245 26.73 -18.00 11.15
C LYS A 245 26.40 -17.07 9.96
N LYS A 246 25.10 -16.82 9.72
CA LYS A 246 24.64 -15.76 8.81
C LYS A 246 25.07 -14.41 9.39
N SER A 247 26.00 -13.74 8.72
CA SER A 247 26.33 -12.33 8.95
C SER A 247 25.11 -11.47 8.63
N LYS A 248 24.64 -10.69 9.62
CA LYS A 248 23.61 -9.66 9.45
C LYS A 248 24.19 -8.54 8.58
N LYS A 249 23.83 -8.54 7.29
CA LYS A 249 24.05 -7.40 6.39
C LYS A 249 23.10 -6.27 6.83
N LYS A 250 23.63 -5.24 7.49
CA LYS A 250 22.91 -4.00 7.79
C LYS A 250 22.45 -3.38 6.46
N ARG A 251 21.15 -3.40 6.19
CA ARG A 251 20.55 -2.62 5.10
C ARG A 251 20.42 -1.19 5.60
N HIS A 252 21.15 -0.27 4.97
CA HIS A 252 20.77 1.14 4.97
C HIS A 252 19.38 1.23 4.36
N LYS A 253 18.42 1.74 5.13
CA LYS A 253 17.06 2.02 4.67
C LYS A 253 17.09 3.45 4.17
N SER A 254 17.43 3.64 2.89
CA SER A 254 17.10 4.87 2.18
C SER A 254 15.57 4.93 2.07
N SER A 255 14.97 5.87 2.77
CA SER A 255 13.61 6.33 2.51
C SER A 255 13.65 7.18 1.24
N GLY A 256 13.62 6.52 0.09
CA GLY A 256 13.38 7.15 -1.20
C GLY A 256 11.90 7.45 -1.33
N TRP A 257 11.58 8.73 -1.41
CA TRP A 257 10.26 9.24 -1.74
C TRP A 257 10.05 9.01 -3.23
N ASP A 258 9.07 8.18 -3.56
CA ASP A 258 8.57 7.99 -4.92
C ASP A 258 7.38 8.95 -5.10
N THR A 259 7.63 10.04 -5.81
CA THR A 259 6.58 10.88 -6.39
C THR A 259 7.04 11.34 -7.76
N SER A 260 6.39 10.81 -8.78
CA SER A 260 6.29 11.32 -10.15
C SER A 260 7.57 11.29 -10.99
N GLU A 261 7.76 10.15 -11.66
CA GLU A 261 8.71 9.90 -12.75
C GLU A 261 8.42 10.84 -13.94
N SER A 262 8.96 12.07 -13.88
CA SER A 262 9.42 12.75 -15.09
C SER A 262 10.81 12.21 -15.35
N GLU A 263 11.03 11.58 -16.52
CA GLU A 263 12.35 11.13 -16.95
C GLU A 263 13.30 12.34 -17.09
N GLU A 264 13.88 12.77 -15.96
CA GLU A 264 15.03 13.66 -15.95
C GLU A 264 16.23 12.86 -16.44
N LEU A 265 16.53 13.01 -17.74
CA LEU A 265 17.73 12.48 -18.35
C LEU A 265 18.94 12.88 -17.51
N SER A 266 19.78 11.90 -17.20
CA SER A 266 21.03 12.12 -16.47
C SER A 266 21.86 13.22 -17.14
N GLU A 267 22.61 13.99 -16.37
CA GLU A 267 23.51 15.04 -16.86
C GLU A 267 24.42 14.55 -18.01
N GLY A 268 24.93 13.31 -17.91
CA GLY A 268 25.73 12.68 -18.97
C GLY A 268 24.95 12.26 -20.22
N GLU A 269 23.62 12.20 -20.15
CA GLU A 269 22.73 11.90 -21.27
C GLU A 269 22.32 13.19 -22.00
N LEU A 270 22.10 14.27 -21.25
CA LEU A 270 21.98 15.63 -21.79
C LEU A 270 23.24 16.07 -22.52
N GLU A 271 24.42 15.76 -21.98
CA GLU A 271 25.70 16.11 -22.61
C GLU A 271 25.95 15.33 -23.91
N ARG A 272 25.56 14.06 -23.95
CA ARG A 272 25.59 13.27 -25.20
C ARG A 272 24.67 13.85 -26.27
N ARG A 273 23.44 14.22 -25.89
CA ARG A 273 22.47 14.82 -26.81
C ARG A 273 22.94 16.19 -27.32
N ARG A 274 23.61 16.98 -26.48
CA ARG A 274 24.23 18.25 -26.86
C ARG A 274 25.37 18.04 -27.87
N ARG A 275 26.24 17.04 -27.68
CA ARG A 275 27.29 16.71 -28.66
C ARG A 275 26.72 16.29 -30.01
N THR A 276 25.68 15.45 -30.03
CA THR A 276 25.06 15.01 -31.29
C THR A 276 24.42 16.17 -32.06
N LEU A 277 23.76 17.10 -31.36
CA LEU A 277 23.19 18.30 -31.99
C LEU A 277 24.26 19.23 -32.56
N LEU A 278 25.38 19.42 -31.85
CA LEU A 278 26.50 20.21 -32.36
C LEU A 278 27.15 19.57 -33.59
N GLN A 279 27.20 18.24 -33.66
CA GLN A 279 27.71 17.52 -34.83
C GLN A 279 26.79 17.68 -36.04
N GLN A 280 25.47 17.58 -35.84
CA GLN A 280 24.46 17.79 -36.91
C GLN A 280 24.44 19.22 -37.45
N LEU A 281 24.82 20.21 -36.64
CA LEU A 281 24.95 21.61 -37.06
C LEU A 281 26.28 21.88 -37.78
N GLY A 282 27.34 21.13 -37.46
CA GLY A 282 28.63 21.20 -38.15
C GLY A 282 28.64 20.57 -39.54
N ASP A 283 27.79 19.57 -39.78
CA ASP A 283 27.69 18.87 -41.08
C ASP A 283 26.83 19.62 -42.13
N GLN A 284 26.34 20.84 -41.82
CA GLN A 284 25.55 21.69 -42.72
C GLN A 284 26.32 22.89 -43.31
N GLN A 285 27.66 22.90 -43.24
CA GLN A 285 28.52 23.92 -43.88
C GLN A 285 29.37 23.33 -45.00
#